data_AF-A0A7X6NWL7-F1
#
_entry.id   AF-A0A7X6NWL7-F1
#
_cell.length_a   1.000
_cell.length_b   1.000
_cell.length_c   1.000
_cell.angle_alpha   90.00
_cell.angle_beta   90.00
_cell.angle_gamma   90.00
#
_symmetry.space_group_name_H-M   'P 1'
#
loop_
_entity.id
_entity.type
_entity.pdbx_description
1 polymer ?
#
loop_
_entity_poly.entity_id
_entity_poly.type
_entity_poly.pdbx_seq_one_letter_code
_entity_poly.pdbx_strand_id
1 'polypeptide(L)'
;MKKDKSLTTKIYMSKTIKKINTKIKLLGLSNQVKLKRFLTLRLIVCFVVLAVTVFMPYGIFYGPLISVIFWYGYEYLEFDLAIKQREKRFNEQAPFFFEVLIMTLESGRNLENALIITADNIRNELGLEIKKSLNEIKVGKNLTEVLTSLKEKIPSSEINN
;
A
#
# COMPACT_ATOMS: atom_id res chain seq x y z
N MET A 1 18.88 -11.34 3.97
CA MET A 1 18.83 -10.73 2.62
C MET A 1 19.63 -9.43 2.62
N LYS A 2 20.68 -9.34 1.79
CA LYS A 2 21.56 -8.17 1.65
C LYS A 2 20.75 -6.94 1.22
N LYS A 3 20.87 -5.86 2.00
CA LYS A 3 20.21 -4.57 1.81
C LYS A 3 20.86 -3.89 0.61
N ASP A 4 20.39 -4.21 -0.59
CA ASP A 4 20.78 -3.55 -1.83
C ASP A 4 20.29 -2.09 -1.81
N LYS A 5 21.06 -1.25 -1.12
CA LYS A 5 20.87 0.20 -0.99
C LYS A 5 21.12 0.81 -2.37
N SER A 6 20.07 0.94 -3.17
CA SER A 6 20.14 1.72 -4.40
C SER A 6 20.45 3.19 -4.04
N LEU A 7 21.24 3.86 -4.87
CA LEU A 7 21.64 5.26 -4.70
C LEU A 7 20.43 6.19 -4.43
N THR A 8 19.27 5.88 -5.02
CA THR A 8 18.01 6.60 -4.86
C THR A 8 17.48 6.62 -3.42
N THR A 9 17.64 5.54 -2.65
CA THR A 9 17.25 5.51 -1.22
C THR A 9 18.18 6.29 -0.31
N LYS A 10 19.37 6.70 -0.79
CA LYS A 10 20.32 7.54 -0.04
C LYS A 10 20.08 9.04 -0.26
N ILE A 11 19.50 9.40 -1.41
CA ILE A 11 19.20 10.78 -1.80
C ILE A 11 17.93 11.29 -1.09
N TYR A 12 16.93 10.43 -0.90
CA TYR A 12 15.66 10.83 -0.29
C TYR A 12 15.68 10.71 1.24
N MET A 13 15.02 11.66 1.91
CA MET A 13 14.85 11.63 3.38
C MET A 13 14.12 10.36 3.80
N SER A 14 14.55 9.76 4.92
CA SER A 14 13.96 8.54 5.48
C SER A 14 12.44 8.67 5.73
N LYS A 15 11.96 9.86 6.09
CA LYS A 15 10.54 10.18 6.27
C LYS A 15 9.74 9.98 4.97
N THR A 16 10.25 10.48 3.84
CA THR A 16 9.59 10.36 2.52
C THR A 16 9.56 8.91 2.04
N ILE A 17 10.67 8.18 2.23
CA ILE A 17 10.76 6.76 1.90
C ILE A 17 9.74 5.97 2.72
N LYS A 18 9.63 6.26 4.03
CA LYS A 18 8.65 5.62 4.91
C LYS A 18 7.22 5.92 4.47
N LYS A 19 6.89 7.19 4.15
CA LYS A 19 5.56 7.61 3.67
C LYS A 19 5.15 6.84 2.41
N ILE A 20 6.00 6.81 1.39
CA ILE A 20 5.71 6.12 0.12
C ILE A 20 5.62 4.61 0.35
N ASN A 21 6.51 4.04 1.17
CA ASN A 21 6.46 2.62 1.50
C ASN A 21 5.15 2.24 2.23
N THR A 22 4.65 3.10 3.11
CA THR A 22 3.33 2.92 3.74
C THR A 22 2.23 2.95 2.69
N LYS A 23 2.19 3.95 1.80
CA LYS A 23 1.21 4.02 0.68
C LYS A 23 1.24 2.76 -0.19
N ILE A 24 2.43 2.28 -0.51
CA ILE A 24 2.65 1.06 -1.28
C ILE A 24 2.14 -0.20 -0.54
N LYS A 25 2.37 -0.30 0.77
CA LYS A 25 1.80 -1.38 1.61
C LYS A 25 0.26 -1.33 1.63
N LEU A 26 -0.32 -0.13 1.76
CA LEU A 26 -1.77 0.10 1.76
C LEU A 26 -2.43 -0.25 0.42
N LEU A 27 -1.67 -0.30 -0.68
CA LEU A 27 -2.15 -0.82 -1.96
C LEU A 27 -2.04 -2.35 -2.08
N GLY A 28 -1.58 -3.07 -1.06
CA GLY A 28 -1.31 -4.51 -1.09
C GLY A 28 -0.01 -4.87 -1.81
N LEU A 29 0.81 -3.87 -2.13
CA LEU A 29 1.98 -3.98 -2.99
C LEU A 29 3.29 -3.95 -2.20
N SER A 30 3.61 -4.91 -1.34
CA SER A 30 4.82 -4.86 -0.48
C SER A 30 6.20 -4.97 -1.19
N ASN A 31 6.28 -4.73 -2.50
CA ASN A 31 7.50 -4.97 -3.27
C ASN A 31 8.49 -3.79 -3.21
N GLN A 32 9.69 -4.04 -2.67
CA GLN A 32 10.83 -3.11 -2.68
C GLN A 32 11.16 -2.60 -4.10
N VAL A 33 10.89 -3.42 -5.12
CA VAL A 33 11.07 -3.04 -6.52
C VAL A 33 10.11 -1.93 -6.94
N LYS A 34 8.84 -1.94 -6.48
CA LYS A 34 7.88 -0.86 -6.79
C LYS A 34 8.26 0.46 -6.12
N LEU A 35 8.74 0.40 -4.87
CA LEU A 35 9.27 1.59 -4.18
C LEU A 35 10.46 2.18 -4.95
N LYS A 36 11.43 1.34 -5.34
CA LYS A 36 12.58 1.76 -6.16
C LYS A 36 12.14 2.36 -7.50
N ARG A 37 11.21 1.70 -8.20
CA ARG A 37 10.68 2.17 -9.50
C ARG A 37 10.03 3.54 -9.39
N PHE A 38 9.16 3.75 -8.39
CA PHE A 38 8.51 5.05 -8.17
C PHE A 38 9.53 6.15 -7.87
N LEU A 39 10.46 5.91 -6.94
CA LEU A 39 11.49 6.89 -6.58
C LEU A 39 12.41 7.24 -7.77
N THR A 40 12.72 6.27 -8.62
CA THR A 40 13.56 6.47 -9.80
C THR A 40 12.82 7.25 -10.88
N LEU A 41 11.56 6.88 -11.15
CA LEU A 41 10.72 7.59 -12.11
C LEU A 41 10.52 9.06 -11.68
N ARG A 42 10.31 9.31 -10.38
CA ARG A 42 10.23 10.67 -9.84
C ARG A 42 11.49 11.48 -10.08
N LEU A 43 12.68 10.90 -9.88
CA LEU A 43 13.95 11.58 -10.17
C LEU A 43 14.08 11.90 -11.66
N ILE A 44 13.78 10.94 -12.53
CA ILE A 44 13.87 11.13 -13.99
C ILE A 44 12.92 12.23 -14.44
N VAL A 45 11.67 12.22 -14.01
CA VAL A 45 10.67 13.25 -14.36
C VAL A 45 11.14 14.63 -13.88
N CYS A 46 11.70 14.74 -12.68
CA CYS A 46 12.26 16.00 -12.18
C CYS A 46 13.38 16.53 -13.10
N PHE A 47 14.32 15.68 -13.49
CA PHE A 47 15.39 16.06 -14.42
C PHE A 47 14.87 16.43 -15.81
N VAL A 48 13.88 15.71 -16.33
CA VAL A 48 13.26 15.99 -17.64
C VAL A 48 12.53 17.32 -17.61
N VAL A 49 11.73 17.59 -16.57
CA VAL A 49 11.00 18.87 -16.42
C VAL A 49 12.01 20.03 -16.35
N LEU A 50 13.10 19.88 -15.59
CA LEU A 50 14.14 20.90 -15.51
C LEU A 50 14.85 21.10 -16.87
N ALA A 51 15.16 20.03 -17.60
CA ALA A 51 15.76 20.14 -18.92
C ALA A 51 14.82 20.85 -19.92
N VAL A 52 13.54 20.49 -19.94
CA VAL A 52 12.54 21.07 -20.85
C VAL A 52 12.31 22.56 -20.58
N THR A 53 12.28 22.99 -19.31
CA THR A 53 12.04 24.40 -18.95
C THR A 53 13.20 25.33 -19.34
N VAL A 54 14.42 24.80 -19.48
CA VAL A 54 15.60 25.57 -19.93
C VAL A 54 15.54 25.90 -21.43
N PHE A 55 14.91 25.06 -22.26
CA PHE A 55 14.81 25.29 -23.71
C PHE A 55 13.63 26.18 -24.13
N MET A 56 12.77 26.60 -23.19
CA MET A 56 11.56 27.37 -23.50
C MET A 56 11.73 28.86 -23.14
N PRO A 57 11.42 29.81 -24.04
CA PRO A 57 11.43 31.23 -23.68
C PRO A 57 10.38 31.48 -22.58
N TYR A 58 10.75 32.22 -21.53
CA TYR A 58 9.97 32.42 -20.29
C TYR A 58 9.75 31.16 -19.40
N GLY A 59 10.31 30.00 -19.79
CA GLY A 59 10.20 28.74 -19.03
C GLY A 59 10.85 28.77 -17.66
N ILE A 60 11.83 29.66 -17.43
CA ILE A 60 12.49 29.86 -16.13
C ILE A 60 11.54 30.45 -15.08
N PHE A 61 10.58 31.31 -15.48
CA PHE A 61 9.65 31.94 -14.53
C PHE A 61 8.50 31.01 -14.14
N TYR A 62 7.93 30.28 -15.10
CA TYR A 62 6.79 29.39 -14.85
C TYR A 62 7.19 27.94 -14.51
N GLY A 63 8.40 27.52 -14.90
CA GLY A 63 8.90 26.15 -14.73
C GLY A 63 8.93 25.65 -13.29
N PRO A 64 9.48 26.42 -12.32
CA PRO A 64 9.48 26.03 -10.92
C PRO A 64 8.06 25.85 -10.36
N LEU A 65 7.14 26.75 -10.71
CA LEU A 65 5.75 26.71 -10.24
C LEU A 65 5.01 25.46 -10.75
N ILE A 66 5.11 25.17 -12.05
CA ILE A 66 4.49 24.01 -12.69
C ILE A 66 5.11 22.71 -12.16
N SER A 67 6.43 22.67 -11.97
CA SER A 67 7.12 21.49 -11.44
C SER A 67 6.67 21.14 -10.02
N VAL A 68 6.42 22.14 -9.16
CA VAL A 68 5.91 21.91 -7.80
C VAL A 68 4.49 21.36 -7.84
N ILE A 69 3.60 21.95 -8.66
CA ILE A 69 2.21 21.47 -8.80
C ILE A 69 2.19 20.03 -9.32
N PHE A 70 3.00 19.72 -10.34
CA PHE A 70 3.08 18.37 -10.90
C PHE A 70 3.64 17.36 -9.88
N TRP A 71 4.61 17.78 -9.06
CA TRP A 71 5.19 16.95 -8.02
C TRP A 71 4.15 16.50 -6.98
N TYR A 72 3.31 17.43 -6.51
CA TYR A 72 2.26 17.11 -5.53
C TYR A 72 1.07 16.38 -6.17
N GLY A 73 0.65 16.81 -7.37
CA GLY A 73 -0.49 16.24 -8.09
C GLY A 73 -0.27 14.78 -8.48
N TYR A 74 0.93 14.43 -8.97
CA TYR A 74 1.26 13.07 -9.40
C TYR A 74 1.21 12.07 -8.23
N GLU A 75 1.77 12.41 -7.06
CA GLU A 75 1.72 11.54 -5.88
C GLU A 75 0.28 11.30 -5.40
N TYR A 76 -0.57 12.33 -5.45
CA TYR A 76 -1.96 12.26 -5.03
C TYR A 76 -2.81 11.38 -5.96
N LEU A 77 -2.70 11.61 -7.27
CA LEU A 77 -3.47 10.86 -8.27
C LEU A 77 -3.09 9.37 -8.29
N GLU A 78 -1.81 9.04 -8.19
CA GLU A 78 -1.36 7.64 -8.30
C GLU A 78 -1.63 6.82 -7.03
N PHE A 79 -1.38 7.39 -5.85
CA PHE A 79 -1.52 6.63 -4.59
C PHE A 79 -2.79 6.94 -3.83
N ASP A 80 -3.05 8.21 -3.51
CA ASP A 80 -4.10 8.55 -2.55
C ASP A 80 -5.49 8.21 -3.09
N LEU A 81 -5.74 8.43 -4.39
CA LEU A 81 -6.99 7.99 -5.03
C LEU A 81 -7.14 6.47 -5.05
N ALA A 82 -6.07 5.74 -5.42
CA ALA A 82 -6.11 4.29 -5.48
C ALA A 82 -6.31 3.65 -4.11
N ILE A 83 -5.66 4.20 -3.07
CA ILE A 83 -5.83 3.78 -1.67
C ILE A 83 -7.27 4.04 -1.22
N LYS A 84 -7.81 5.24 -1.46
CA LYS A 84 -9.18 5.59 -1.08
C LYS A 84 -10.23 4.71 -1.76
N GLN A 85 -10.02 4.37 -3.04
CA GLN A 85 -10.90 3.43 -3.74
C GLN A 85 -10.80 2.02 -3.16
N ARG A 86 -9.60 1.57 -2.78
CA ARG A 86 -9.40 0.28 -2.13
C ARG A 86 -10.02 0.22 -0.74
N GLU A 87 -9.86 1.28 0.05
CA GLU A 87 -10.51 1.46 1.35
C GLU A 87 -12.03 1.32 1.24
N LYS A 88 -12.64 2.04 0.29
CA LYS A 88 -14.08 1.94 0.04
C LYS A 88 -14.52 0.49 -0.25
N ARG A 89 -13.79 -0.22 -1.13
CA ARG A 89 -14.09 -1.63 -1.43
C ARG A 89 -13.94 -2.53 -0.21
N PHE A 90 -12.95 -2.27 0.64
CA PHE A 90 -12.74 -3.04 1.86
C PHE A 90 -13.89 -2.83 2.85
N ASN A 91 -14.32 -1.57 3.07
CA ASN A 91 -15.44 -1.26 3.96
C ASN A 91 -16.75 -1.86 3.44
N GLU A 92 -16.98 -1.87 2.13
CA GLU A 92 -18.15 -2.52 1.53
C GLU A 92 -18.12 -4.06 1.70
N GLN A 93 -16.93 -4.67 1.74
CA GLN A 93 -16.77 -6.13 1.84
C GLN A 93 -16.69 -6.64 3.29
N ALA A 94 -16.33 -5.78 4.23
CA ALA A 94 -16.08 -6.15 5.62
C ALA A 94 -17.31 -6.71 6.34
N PRO A 95 -18.53 -6.14 6.23
CA PRO A 95 -19.71 -6.69 6.90
C PRO A 95 -19.96 -8.16 6.56
N PHE A 96 -19.94 -8.49 5.27
CA PHE A 96 -20.10 -9.87 4.80
C PHE A 96 -18.98 -10.78 5.29
N PHE A 97 -17.73 -10.30 5.32
CA PHE A 97 -16.61 -11.08 5.86
C PHE A 97 -16.81 -11.40 7.34
N PHE A 98 -17.19 -10.42 8.15
CA PHE A 98 -17.40 -10.61 9.58
C PHE A 98 -18.64 -11.44 9.89
N GLU A 99 -19.71 -11.34 9.10
CA GLU A 99 -20.88 -12.20 9.23
C GLU A 99 -20.52 -13.69 9.07
N VAL A 100 -19.78 -14.04 8.01
CA VAL A 100 -19.32 -15.42 7.80
C VAL A 100 -18.34 -15.87 8.89
N LEU A 101 -17.48 -14.96 9.37
CA LEU A 101 -16.60 -15.24 10.50
C LEU A 101 -17.38 -15.57 11.78
N ILE A 102 -18.40 -14.79 12.10
CA ILE A 102 -19.24 -15.01 13.29
C ILE A 102 -19.98 -16.35 13.17
N MET A 103 -20.61 -16.66 12.05
CA MET A 103 -21.26 -17.97 11.83
C MET A 103 -20.27 -19.12 11.99
N THR A 104 -19.03 -18.93 11.55
CA THR A 104 -17.98 -19.95 11.69
C THR A 104 -17.52 -20.10 13.14
N LEU A 105 -17.47 -19.01 13.92
CA LEU A 105 -17.19 -19.03 15.35
C LEU A 105 -18.32 -19.72 16.14
N GLU A 106 -19.58 -19.42 15.80
CA GLU A 106 -20.78 -20.03 16.43
C GLU A 106 -20.81 -21.56 16.25
N SER A 107 -20.17 -22.09 15.21
CA SER A 107 -19.98 -23.54 15.05
C SER A 107 -19.02 -24.20 16.06
N GLY A 108 -18.49 -23.43 17.02
CA GLY A 108 -17.60 -23.91 18.07
C GLY A 108 -16.12 -23.94 17.69
N ARG A 109 -15.73 -23.28 16.58
CA ARG A 109 -14.33 -23.19 16.14
C ARG A 109 -13.59 -22.10 16.89
N ASN A 110 -12.31 -22.32 17.15
CA ASN A 110 -11.43 -21.26 17.64
C ASN A 110 -11.23 -20.16 16.58
N LEU A 111 -10.82 -18.96 17.01
CA LEU A 111 -10.68 -17.79 16.16
C LEU A 111 -9.74 -18.00 14.97
N GLU A 112 -8.61 -18.68 15.19
CA GLU A 112 -7.63 -18.94 14.14
C GLU A 112 -8.23 -19.77 13.00
N ASN A 113 -8.84 -20.91 13.35
CA ASN A 113 -9.49 -21.78 12.38
C ASN A 113 -10.68 -21.06 11.72
N ALA A 114 -11.50 -20.34 12.48
CA ALA A 114 -12.62 -19.61 11.93
C ALA A 114 -12.17 -18.57 10.89
N LEU A 115 -11.12 -17.79 11.19
CA LEU A 115 -10.52 -16.84 10.26
C LEU A 115 -9.98 -17.52 9.00
N ILE A 116 -9.27 -18.64 9.13
CA ILE A 116 -8.71 -19.39 7.99
C ILE A 116 -9.84 -19.87 7.08
N ILE A 117 -10.87 -20.50 7.65
CA ILE A 117 -12.01 -21.01 6.88
C ILE A 117 -12.79 -19.87 6.21
N THR A 118 -13.06 -18.77 6.91
CA THR A 118 -13.74 -17.62 6.31
C THR A 118 -12.92 -17.02 5.17
N ALA A 119 -11.61 -16.83 5.36
CA ALA A 119 -10.72 -16.31 4.33
C ALA A 119 -10.53 -17.26 3.13
N ASP A 120 -10.64 -18.58 3.34
CA ASP A 120 -10.58 -19.56 2.26
C ASP A 120 -11.85 -19.59 1.40
N ASN A 121 -13.01 -19.28 1.98
CA ASN A 121 -14.30 -19.28 1.29
C ASN A 121 -14.63 -17.96 0.61
N ILE A 122 -14.16 -16.83 1.16
CA ILE A 122 -14.45 -15.50 0.60
C ILE A 122 -13.39 -15.10 -0.43
N ARG A 123 -13.82 -14.90 -1.67
CA ARG A 123 -12.95 -14.60 -2.83
C ARG A 123 -12.87 -13.11 -3.22
N ASN A 124 -13.43 -12.23 -2.40
CA ASN A 124 -13.36 -10.78 -2.63
C ASN A 124 -11.97 -10.22 -2.25
N GLU A 125 -11.70 -8.95 -2.58
CA GLU A 125 -10.37 -8.34 -2.41
C GLU A 125 -9.89 -8.37 -0.95
N LEU A 126 -10.79 -8.10 0.00
CA LEU A 126 -10.52 -8.18 1.44
C LEU A 126 -10.19 -9.62 1.88
N GLY A 127 -11.02 -10.59 1.53
CA GLY A 127 -10.83 -12.00 1.87
C GLY A 127 -9.52 -12.56 1.32
N LEU A 128 -9.14 -12.18 0.10
CA LEU A 128 -7.86 -12.54 -0.50
C LEU A 128 -6.65 -11.93 0.22
N GLU A 129 -6.72 -10.67 0.66
CA GLU A 129 -5.64 -10.02 1.43
C GLU A 129 -5.48 -10.66 2.82
N ILE A 130 -6.60 -10.97 3.48
CA ILE A 130 -6.62 -11.68 4.76
C ILE A 130 -6.05 -13.09 4.59
N LYS A 131 -6.54 -13.87 3.61
CA LYS A 131 -6.02 -15.21 3.27
C LYS A 131 -4.53 -15.20 2.99
N LYS A 132 -4.06 -14.23 2.19
CA LYS A 132 -2.64 -14.05 1.88
C LYS A 132 -1.80 -13.85 3.15
N SER A 133 -2.31 -13.07 4.10
CA SER A 133 -1.63 -12.85 5.38
C SER A 133 -1.70 -14.07 6.29
N LEU A 134 -2.86 -14.75 6.38
CA LEU A 134 -3.03 -15.99 7.17
C LEU A 134 -2.18 -17.16 6.66
N ASN A 135 -1.84 -17.19 5.37
CA ASN A 135 -0.88 -18.18 4.85
C ASN A 135 0.51 -18.06 5.50
N GLU A 136 0.86 -16.93 6.12
CA GLU A 136 2.10 -16.79 6.88
C GLU A 136 2.11 -17.65 8.16
N ILE A 137 0.95 -18.08 8.66
CA ILE A 137 0.85 -19.05 9.78
C ILE A 137 1.42 -20.41 9.38
N LYS A 138 1.21 -20.83 8.12
CA LYS A 138 1.72 -22.11 7.58
C LYS A 138 3.25 -22.19 7.57
N VAL A 139 3.93 -21.05 7.66
CA VAL A 139 5.41 -20.97 7.72
C VAL A 139 5.92 -20.63 9.14
N GLY A 140 5.05 -20.77 10.15
CA GLY A 140 5.43 -20.72 11.57
C GLY A 140 5.22 -19.38 12.27
N LYS A 141 4.53 -18.41 11.65
CA LYS A 141 4.14 -17.18 12.36
C LYS A 141 2.94 -17.43 13.26
N ASN A 142 2.90 -16.76 14.42
CA ASN A 142 1.70 -16.78 15.24
C ASN A 142 0.61 -15.84 14.67
N LEU A 143 -0.65 -16.11 15.03
CA LEU A 143 -1.80 -15.33 14.57
C LEU A 143 -1.66 -13.83 14.89
N THR A 144 -1.17 -13.49 16.08
CA THR A 144 -1.02 -12.09 16.53
C THR A 144 -0.05 -11.30 15.64
N GLU A 145 1.09 -11.88 15.27
CA GLU A 145 2.06 -11.29 14.34
C GLU A 145 1.44 -11.09 12.96
N VAL A 146 0.68 -12.08 12.49
CA VAL A 146 0.00 -12.00 11.19
C VAL A 146 -1.02 -10.88 11.19
N LEU A 147 -1.88 -10.80 12.21
CA LEU A 147 -2.89 -9.74 12.34
C LEU A 147 -2.25 -8.35 12.50
N THR A 148 -1.15 -8.26 13.25
CA THR A 148 -0.38 -7.02 13.37
C THR A 148 0.18 -6.57 12.02
N SER A 149 0.70 -7.52 11.23
CA SER A 149 1.21 -7.22 9.89
C SER A 149 0.10 -6.90 8.87
N LEU A 150 -1.10 -7.47 9.06
CA LEU A 150 -2.27 -7.25 8.24
C LEU A 150 -2.82 -5.84 8.45
N LYS A 151 -2.81 -5.32 9.68
CA LYS A 151 -3.18 -3.93 10.01
C LYS A 151 -2.41 -2.91 9.17
N GLU A 152 -1.14 -3.19 8.85
CA GLU A 152 -0.32 -2.32 7.98
C GLU A 152 -0.68 -2.39 6.48
N LYS A 153 -1.47 -3.38 6.06
CA LYS A 153 -1.86 -3.64 4.66
C LYS A 153 -3.32 -3.27 4.37
N ILE A 154 -4.16 -3.17 5.41
CA ILE A 154 -5.57 -2.78 5.33
C ILE A 154 -5.66 -1.24 5.34
N PRO A 155 -6.16 -0.60 4.26
CA PRO A 155 -6.30 0.85 4.16
C PRO A 155 -7.57 1.40 4.80
N SER A 156 -8.10 0.76 5.84
CA SER A 156 -9.34 1.18 6.51
C SER A 156 -9.13 1.33 8.01
N SER A 157 -9.46 2.50 8.56
CA SER A 157 -9.46 2.69 10.01
C SER A 157 -10.61 1.97 10.70
N GLU A 158 -11.75 1.78 10.02
CA GLU A 158 -12.95 1.12 10.58
C GLU A 158 -12.68 -0.37 10.87
N ILE A 159 -11.99 -1.05 9.96
CA ILE A 159 -11.62 -2.47 10.12
C ILE A 159 -10.47 -2.65 11.12
N ASN A 160 -9.60 -1.65 11.24
CA ASN A 160 -8.39 -1.69 12.06
C ASN A 160 -8.57 -1.22 13.51
N ASN A 161 -9.77 -0.74 13.85
CA ASN A 161 -10.13 -0.24 15.19
C ASN A 161 -10.43 -1.40 16.13
#